data_AF-A0A2E3FII1-F1
#
_entry.id   AF-A0A2E3FII1-F1
#
_cell.length_a   1.000
_cell.length_b   1.000
_cell.length_c   1.000
_cell.angle_alpha   90.00
_cell.angle_beta   90.00
_cell.angle_gamma   90.00
#
_symmetry.space_group_name_H-M   'P 1'
#
loop_
_entity.id
_entity.type
_entity.pdbx_description
1 polymer ?
#
loop_
_entity_poly.entity_id
_entity_poly.type
_entity_poly.pdbx_seq_one_letter_code
_entity_poly.pdbx_strand_id
1 'polypeptide(L)'
;MKHLLLIAALLGAGPLCAQDGPVPEAALQAQIVLLGEIHDNPHHHARQAAYVARLSPRAVVFEMLTSAQAGLITDENRHDRQGLAEALNWAQSGWPDFAMYHPIIAASGGAIYGGAVPRDAARSAMKEGIASWFGPDAPRFGLADPLPADQQQTRETLQMEAHCNALPDSLLPAMVGLQRLRDANLARATLRALRETGGPVAVILGNGHARKDWGVPAFLRHVSPQTPVFVIGQTEEDTHPDPNYDLTLSSQTVPREDPCKAFR
;
A
#
# COMPACT_ATOMS: atom_id res chain seq x y z
N MET A 1 -59.16 35.38 7.07
CA MET A 1 -57.71 35.49 7.36
C MET A 1 -57.04 34.20 6.93
N LYS A 2 -55.90 34.37 6.28
CA LYS A 2 -55.06 33.40 5.58
C LYS A 2 -54.61 32.27 6.52
N HIS A 3 -54.30 31.09 5.98
CA HIS A 3 -52.93 30.55 5.97
C HIS A 3 -52.90 29.26 5.12
N LEU A 4 -52.37 29.42 3.91
CA LEU A 4 -52.01 28.38 2.96
C LEU A 4 -50.61 27.88 3.37
N LEU A 5 -50.47 26.63 3.79
CA LEU A 5 -49.17 26.02 4.09
C LEU A 5 -48.55 25.51 2.79
N LEU A 6 -47.51 26.21 2.33
CA LEU A 6 -46.60 25.74 1.27
C LEU A 6 -45.83 24.52 1.79
N ILE A 7 -45.98 23.38 1.12
CA ILE A 7 -45.05 22.25 1.24
C ILE A 7 -43.85 22.58 0.34
N ALA A 8 -42.76 23.04 0.95
CA ALA A 8 -41.48 23.18 0.26
C ALA A 8 -40.90 21.77 0.03
N ALA A 9 -40.78 21.37 -1.24
CA ALA A 9 -40.05 20.18 -1.62
C ALA A 9 -38.56 20.40 -1.29
N LEU A 10 -38.09 19.76 -0.22
CA LEU A 10 -36.67 19.58 0.06
C LEU A 10 -36.10 18.67 -1.04
N LEU A 11 -35.51 19.28 -2.07
CA LEU A 11 -34.55 18.62 -2.95
C LEU A 11 -33.38 18.18 -2.07
N GLY A 12 -33.39 16.92 -1.66
CA GLY A 12 -32.27 16.28 -0.99
C GLY A 12 -31.07 16.32 -1.92
N ALA A 13 -30.14 17.23 -1.67
CA ALA A 13 -28.79 17.12 -2.16
C ALA A 13 -28.18 15.89 -1.47
N GLY A 14 -28.17 14.75 -2.17
CA GLY A 14 -27.39 13.61 -1.73
C GLY A 14 -25.93 14.02 -1.54
N PRO A 15 -25.19 13.42 -0.59
CA PRO A 15 -23.79 13.71 -0.42
C PRO A 15 -23.07 13.49 -1.74
N LEU A 16 -22.37 14.53 -2.22
CA LEU A 16 -21.41 14.43 -3.30
C LEU A 16 -20.38 13.37 -2.86
N CYS A 17 -20.55 12.13 -3.29
CA CYS A 17 -19.46 11.17 -3.29
C CYS A 17 -18.36 11.86 -4.11
N ALA A 18 -17.23 12.18 -3.49
CA ALA A 18 -16.08 12.71 -4.20
C ALA A 18 -15.81 11.77 -5.38
N GLN A 19 -16.12 12.23 -6.60
CA GLN A 19 -15.89 11.44 -7.79
C GLN A 19 -14.38 11.26 -7.87
N ASP A 20 -13.90 10.02 -7.87
CA ASP A 20 -12.49 9.73 -8.02
C ASP A 20 -11.99 10.40 -9.30
N GLY A 21 -11.22 11.49 -9.11
CA GLY A 21 -10.71 12.33 -10.20
C GLY A 21 -9.94 11.51 -11.23
N PRO A 22 -9.72 12.06 -12.43
CA PRO A 22 -8.96 11.38 -13.46
C PRO A 22 -7.59 10.95 -12.93
N VAL A 23 -7.05 9.85 -13.46
CA VAL A 23 -5.66 9.49 -13.20
C VAL A 23 -4.78 10.65 -13.71
N PRO A 24 -3.86 11.18 -12.90
CA PRO A 24 -3.00 12.28 -13.33
C PRO A 24 -2.18 11.90 -14.56
N GLU A 25 -1.98 12.85 -15.48
CA GLU A 25 -1.17 12.63 -16.69
C GLU A 25 0.25 12.12 -16.36
N ALA A 26 0.88 12.68 -15.32
CA ALA A 26 2.19 12.23 -14.86
C ALA A 26 2.19 10.76 -14.38
N ALA A 27 1.07 10.25 -13.86
CA ALA A 27 0.93 8.85 -13.49
C ALA A 27 0.77 7.95 -14.73
N LEU A 28 0.06 8.42 -15.77
CA LEU A 28 -0.08 7.71 -17.05
C LEU A 28 1.26 7.59 -17.80
N GLN A 29 2.18 8.53 -17.58
CA GLN A 29 3.51 8.54 -18.18
C GLN A 29 4.57 7.78 -17.35
N ALA A 30 4.24 7.34 -16.14
CA ALA A 30 5.17 6.61 -15.28
C ALA A 30 5.25 5.12 -15.63
N GLN A 31 6.42 4.52 -15.40
CA GLN A 31 6.60 3.06 -15.56
C GLN A 31 6.16 2.29 -14.31
N ILE A 32 6.17 2.95 -13.16
CA ILE A 32 5.69 2.40 -11.88
C ILE A 32 4.78 3.44 -11.22
N VAL A 33 3.57 3.03 -10.84
CA VAL A 33 2.64 3.86 -10.06
C VAL A 33 2.39 3.18 -8.72
N LEU A 34 2.76 3.85 -7.62
CA LEU A 34 2.51 3.40 -6.25
C LEU A 34 1.21 4.02 -5.74
N LEU A 35 0.27 3.18 -5.33
CA LEU A 35 -1.05 3.57 -4.86
C LEU A 35 -1.16 3.29 -3.36
N GLY A 36 -0.76 4.28 -2.55
CA GLY A 36 -0.79 4.24 -1.10
C GLY A 36 -2.20 4.05 -0.53
N GLU A 37 -2.31 3.40 0.62
CA GLU A 37 -3.57 3.26 1.36
C GLU A 37 -3.40 3.40 2.88
N ILE A 38 -4.51 3.75 3.52
CA ILE A 38 -4.85 3.28 4.87
C ILE A 38 -5.66 1.99 4.68
N HIS A 39 -5.15 0.87 5.20
CA HIS A 39 -5.58 -0.48 4.84
C HIS A 39 -7.06 -0.79 5.13
N ASP A 40 -7.67 -0.15 6.12
CA ASP A 40 -9.06 -0.38 6.49
C ASP A 40 -10.03 0.64 5.89
N ASN A 41 -9.57 1.53 5.00
CA ASN A 41 -10.42 2.51 4.34
C ASN A 41 -10.96 2.02 2.98
N PRO A 42 -12.26 1.70 2.85
CA PRO A 42 -12.82 1.18 1.59
C PRO A 42 -12.80 2.18 0.43
N HIS A 43 -12.79 3.50 0.71
CA HIS A 43 -12.71 4.52 -0.33
C HIS A 43 -11.33 4.49 -1.02
N HIS A 44 -10.27 4.20 -0.28
CA HIS A 44 -8.93 4.05 -0.84
C HIS A 44 -8.84 2.88 -1.82
N HIS A 45 -9.50 1.77 -1.48
CA HIS A 45 -9.54 0.56 -2.29
C HIS A 45 -10.40 0.73 -3.55
N ALA A 46 -11.55 1.39 -3.41
CA ALA A 46 -12.39 1.74 -4.55
C ALA A 46 -11.62 2.61 -5.57
N ARG A 47 -10.87 3.60 -5.08
CA ARG A 47 -10.01 4.43 -5.93
C ARG A 47 -8.89 3.64 -6.59
N GLN A 48 -8.21 2.78 -5.83
CA GLN A 48 -7.17 1.89 -6.36
C GLN A 48 -7.72 1.01 -7.50
N ALA A 49 -8.91 0.42 -7.32
CA ALA A 49 -9.56 -0.37 -8.37
C ALA A 49 -9.86 0.48 -9.62
N ALA A 50 -10.41 1.69 -9.44
CA ALA A 50 -10.67 2.62 -10.54
C ALA A 50 -9.37 3.04 -11.26
N TYR A 51 -8.29 3.28 -10.51
CA TYR A 51 -7.00 3.69 -11.07
C TYR A 51 -6.32 2.53 -11.78
N VAL A 52 -6.36 1.31 -11.23
CA VAL A 52 -5.86 0.10 -11.91
C VAL A 52 -6.61 -0.12 -13.23
N ALA A 53 -7.93 0.02 -13.26
CA ALA A 53 -8.70 -0.10 -14.51
C ALA A 53 -8.27 0.94 -15.55
N ARG A 54 -8.11 2.21 -15.15
CA ARG A 54 -7.75 3.33 -16.04
C ARG A 54 -6.29 3.28 -16.51
N LEU A 55 -5.36 2.91 -15.62
CA LEU A 55 -3.94 2.74 -15.92
C LEU A 55 -3.71 1.51 -16.83
N SER A 56 -4.57 0.50 -16.74
CA SER A 56 -4.43 -0.78 -17.45
C SER A 56 -3.00 -1.35 -17.36
N PRO A 57 -2.44 -1.51 -16.15
CA PRO A 57 -1.05 -1.89 -15.98
C PRO A 57 -0.80 -3.32 -16.47
N ARG A 58 0.40 -3.57 -17.00
CA ARG A 58 0.83 -4.92 -17.41
C ARG A 58 1.06 -5.85 -16.22
N ALA A 59 1.33 -5.27 -15.04
CA ALA A 59 1.39 -6.00 -13.79
C ALA A 59 0.88 -5.18 -12.60
N VAL A 60 0.34 -5.88 -11.60
CA VAL A 60 0.00 -5.30 -10.30
C VAL A 60 0.73 -6.05 -9.19
N VAL A 61 1.40 -5.32 -8.32
CA VAL A 61 2.14 -5.87 -7.17
C VAL A 61 1.38 -5.54 -5.90
N PHE A 62 1.11 -6.53 -5.07
CA PHE A 62 0.42 -6.35 -3.79
C PHE A 62 1.38 -6.56 -2.62
N GLU A 63 1.40 -5.61 -1.69
CA GLU A 63 2.03 -5.78 -0.37
C GLU A 63 1.42 -6.96 0.39
N MET A 64 0.11 -7.18 0.22
CA MET A 64 -0.68 -8.14 0.99
C MET A 64 -0.38 -9.60 0.63
N LEU A 65 0.11 -9.85 -0.59
CA LEU A 65 0.29 -11.19 -1.14
C LEU A 65 1.74 -11.62 -1.09
N THR A 66 1.99 -12.85 -0.66
CA THR A 66 3.27 -13.52 -0.92
C THR A 66 3.38 -13.88 -2.41
N SER A 67 4.61 -14.13 -2.89
CA SER A 67 4.81 -14.58 -4.27
C SER A 67 4.07 -15.90 -4.57
N ALA A 68 3.92 -16.78 -3.58
CA ALA A 68 3.17 -18.02 -3.72
C ALA A 68 1.66 -17.76 -3.87
N GLN A 69 1.08 -16.90 -3.03
CA GLN A 69 -0.33 -16.52 -3.12
C GLN A 69 -0.66 -15.82 -4.43
N ALA A 70 0.19 -14.90 -4.90
CA ALA A 70 -0.01 -14.22 -6.18
C ALA A 70 -0.04 -15.22 -7.36
N GLY A 71 0.75 -16.30 -7.29
CA GLY A 71 0.75 -17.37 -8.30
C GLY A 71 -0.51 -18.24 -8.31
N LEU A 72 -1.39 -18.12 -7.31
CA LEU A 72 -2.70 -18.79 -7.30
C LEU A 72 -3.77 -18.00 -8.07
N ILE A 73 -3.50 -16.75 -8.42
CA ILE A 73 -4.45 -15.89 -9.13
C ILE A 73 -4.35 -16.15 -10.62
N THR A 74 -5.46 -16.50 -11.25
CA THR A 74 -5.58 -16.79 -12.68
C THR A 74 -6.69 -15.94 -13.30
N ASP A 75 -6.75 -15.88 -14.63
CA ASP A 75 -7.83 -15.14 -15.32
C ASP A 75 -9.22 -15.75 -15.07
N GLU A 76 -9.27 -17.05 -14.80
CA GLU A 76 -10.50 -17.77 -14.47
C GLU A 76 -11.00 -17.44 -13.06
N ASN A 77 -10.10 -17.40 -12.06
CA ASN A 77 -10.51 -17.23 -10.66
C ASN A 77 -10.52 -15.77 -10.18
N ARG A 78 -9.88 -14.83 -10.89
CA ARG A 78 -9.78 -13.44 -10.45
C ARG A 78 -11.11 -12.69 -10.33
N HIS A 79 -12.17 -13.24 -10.93
CA HIS A 79 -13.53 -12.71 -10.89
C HIS A 79 -14.45 -13.47 -9.91
N ASP A 80 -13.99 -14.61 -9.37
CA ASP A 80 -14.68 -15.35 -8.32
C ASP A 80 -14.20 -14.89 -6.95
N ARG A 81 -14.87 -13.88 -6.40
CA ARG A 81 -14.49 -13.29 -5.11
C ARG A 81 -14.37 -14.34 -3.99
N GLN A 82 -15.30 -15.29 -3.92
CA GLN A 82 -15.31 -16.25 -2.83
C GLN A 82 -14.21 -17.29 -3.03
N GLY A 83 -14.16 -17.93 -4.21
CA GLY A 83 -13.14 -18.94 -4.51
C GLY A 83 -11.72 -18.36 -4.42
N LEU A 84 -11.53 -17.12 -4.85
CA LEU A 84 -10.24 -16.44 -4.73
C LEU A 84 -9.86 -16.15 -3.27
N ALA A 85 -10.81 -15.68 -2.44
CA ALA A 85 -10.54 -15.46 -1.02
C ALA A 85 -10.10 -16.75 -0.31
N GLU A 86 -10.76 -17.87 -0.63
CA GLU A 86 -10.44 -19.20 -0.12
C GLU A 86 -9.07 -19.67 -0.60
N ALA A 87 -8.79 -19.56 -1.91
CA ALA A 87 -7.51 -19.93 -2.51
C ALA A 87 -6.33 -19.15 -1.90
N LEU A 88 -6.52 -17.86 -1.63
CA LEU A 88 -5.52 -17.01 -1.00
C LEU A 88 -5.41 -17.22 0.52
N ASN A 89 -6.28 -18.04 1.12
CA ASN A 89 -6.44 -18.18 2.56
C ASN A 89 -6.57 -16.81 3.27
N TRP A 90 -7.36 -15.91 2.67
CA TRP A 90 -7.39 -14.50 3.06
C TRP A 90 -7.86 -14.30 4.50
N ALA A 91 -8.79 -15.12 4.98
CA ALA A 91 -9.31 -15.05 6.34
C ALA A 91 -8.22 -15.18 7.42
N GLN A 92 -7.09 -15.84 7.11
CA GLN A 92 -5.97 -16.02 8.03
C GLN A 92 -4.82 -15.01 7.81
N SER A 93 -4.99 -14.11 6.85
CA SER A 93 -3.96 -13.14 6.47
C SER A 93 -3.78 -12.02 7.49
N GLY A 94 -4.82 -11.69 8.26
CA GLY A 94 -4.86 -10.53 9.16
C GLY A 94 -4.95 -9.18 8.43
N TRP A 95 -5.12 -9.18 7.12
CA TRP A 95 -5.53 -7.99 6.36
C TRP A 95 -7.03 -7.73 6.52
N PRO A 96 -7.48 -6.50 6.27
CA PRO A 96 -8.90 -6.18 6.23
C PRO A 96 -9.69 -7.01 5.19
N ASP A 97 -11.02 -6.89 5.23
CA ASP A 97 -11.94 -7.73 4.44
C ASP A 97 -11.55 -7.79 2.96
N PHE A 98 -11.45 -9.02 2.42
CA PHE A 98 -11.12 -9.25 1.02
C PHE A 98 -12.08 -8.55 0.05
N ALA A 99 -13.31 -8.27 0.46
CA ALA A 99 -14.27 -7.53 -0.34
C ALA A 99 -13.76 -6.15 -0.77
N MET A 100 -12.85 -5.53 0.01
CA MET A 100 -12.20 -4.27 -0.37
C MET A 100 -11.09 -4.48 -1.41
N TYR A 101 -10.32 -5.56 -1.30
CA TYR A 101 -9.18 -5.84 -2.18
C TYR A 101 -9.56 -6.51 -3.51
N HIS A 102 -10.61 -7.33 -3.51
CA HIS A 102 -11.07 -8.07 -4.69
C HIS A 102 -11.31 -7.18 -5.92
N PRO A 103 -12.01 -6.02 -5.82
CA PRO A 103 -12.19 -5.11 -6.95
C PRO A 103 -10.87 -4.66 -7.60
N ILE A 104 -9.78 -4.53 -6.84
CA ILE A 104 -8.48 -4.13 -7.38
C ILE A 104 -7.87 -5.26 -8.23
N ILE A 105 -7.98 -6.50 -7.74
CA ILE A 105 -7.50 -7.69 -8.46
C ILE A 105 -8.33 -7.92 -9.74
N ALA A 106 -9.64 -7.79 -9.64
CA ALA A 106 -10.58 -7.96 -10.74
C ALA A 106 -10.47 -6.84 -11.80
N ALA A 107 -10.10 -5.62 -11.39
CA ALA A 107 -9.88 -4.49 -12.30
C ALA A 107 -8.60 -4.63 -13.15
N SER A 108 -7.64 -5.43 -12.70
CA SER A 108 -6.41 -5.68 -13.43
C SER A 108 -6.64 -6.69 -14.56
N GLY A 109 -6.13 -6.41 -15.76
CA GLY A 109 -5.96 -7.40 -16.83
C GLY A 109 -4.51 -7.91 -16.94
N GLY A 110 -3.63 -7.44 -16.06
CA GLY A 110 -2.20 -7.77 -16.05
C GLY A 110 -1.86 -8.92 -15.10
N ALA A 111 -0.58 -9.30 -15.11
CA ALA A 111 -0.03 -10.30 -14.20
C ALA A 111 -0.01 -9.80 -12.75
N ILE A 112 -0.26 -10.69 -11.79
CA ILE A 112 -0.27 -10.35 -10.37
C ILE A 112 1.00 -10.84 -9.69
N TYR A 113 1.62 -9.97 -8.89
CA TYR A 113 2.82 -10.26 -8.13
C TYR A 113 2.59 -9.99 -6.64
N GLY A 114 3.23 -10.80 -5.80
CA GLY A 114 3.23 -10.63 -4.36
C GLY A 114 4.56 -10.10 -3.84
N GLY A 115 4.52 -9.05 -3.03
CA GLY A 115 5.69 -8.46 -2.37
C GLY A 115 5.76 -8.70 -0.86
N ALA A 116 4.80 -9.46 -0.29
CA ALA A 116 4.80 -9.74 1.15
C ALA A 116 6.03 -10.55 1.57
N VAL A 117 6.57 -10.21 2.73
CA VAL A 117 7.49 -11.07 3.48
C VAL A 117 6.63 -11.98 4.39
N PRO A 118 6.67 -13.31 4.24
CA PRO A 118 5.92 -14.24 5.10
C PRO A 118 6.19 -13.99 6.60
N ARG A 119 5.21 -14.23 7.47
CA ARG A 119 5.32 -13.91 8.91
C ARG A 119 6.44 -14.69 9.62
N ASP A 120 6.57 -15.96 9.32
CA ASP A 120 7.63 -16.85 9.79
C ASP A 120 9.01 -16.40 9.27
N ALA A 121 9.08 -16.01 8.00
CA ALA A 121 10.28 -15.43 7.39
C ALA A 121 10.68 -14.10 8.04
N ALA A 122 9.72 -13.21 8.31
CA ALA A 122 9.94 -11.95 9.00
C ALA A 122 10.53 -12.16 10.42
N ARG A 123 9.99 -13.11 11.18
CA ARG A 123 10.52 -13.46 12.51
C ARG A 123 11.95 -14.00 12.44
N SER A 124 12.25 -14.81 11.44
CA SER A 124 13.59 -15.36 11.24
C SER A 124 14.57 -14.26 10.82
N ALA A 125 14.18 -13.38 9.90
CA ALA A 125 14.98 -12.24 9.45
C ALA A 125 15.31 -11.25 10.58
N MET A 126 14.40 -11.03 11.53
CA MET A 126 14.68 -10.20 12.71
C MET A 126 15.73 -10.82 13.64
N LYS A 127 15.86 -12.16 13.68
CA LYS A 127 16.84 -12.86 14.51
C LYS A 127 18.19 -13.02 13.82
N GLU A 128 18.15 -13.36 12.54
CA GLU A 128 19.33 -13.74 11.75
C GLU A 128 19.95 -12.57 10.96
N GLY A 129 19.23 -11.45 10.87
CA GLY A 129 19.63 -10.26 10.12
C GLY A 129 18.92 -10.14 8.77
N ILE A 130 18.34 -8.97 8.50
CA ILE A 130 17.52 -8.72 7.31
C ILE A 130 18.32 -8.88 6.00
N ALA A 131 19.60 -8.52 5.99
CA ALA A 131 20.46 -8.65 4.82
C ALA A 131 20.75 -10.14 4.50
N SER A 132 21.00 -10.94 5.54
CA SER A 132 21.21 -12.39 5.40
C SER A 132 19.97 -13.05 4.79
N TRP A 133 18.79 -12.73 5.31
CA TRP A 133 17.53 -13.25 4.77
C TRP A 133 17.25 -12.78 3.34
N PHE A 134 17.50 -11.50 3.05
CA PHE A 134 17.23 -10.94 1.73
C PHE A 134 18.13 -11.55 0.65
N GLY A 135 19.31 -12.01 1.06
CA GLY A 135 20.23 -12.80 0.25
C GLY A 135 21.25 -11.93 -0.52
N PRO A 136 21.83 -12.46 -1.60
CA PRO A 136 22.93 -11.81 -2.32
C PRO A 136 22.62 -10.41 -2.87
N ASP A 137 21.34 -10.09 -3.09
CA ASP A 137 20.92 -8.76 -3.55
C ASP A 137 20.87 -7.71 -2.42
N ALA A 138 21.09 -8.08 -1.15
CA ALA A 138 20.95 -7.15 -0.02
C ALA A 138 21.81 -5.87 -0.16
N PRO A 139 23.10 -5.93 -0.58
CA PRO A 139 23.89 -4.73 -0.82
C PRO A 139 23.30 -3.86 -1.93
N ARG A 140 22.78 -4.47 -3.01
CA ARG A 140 22.17 -3.75 -4.13
C ARG A 140 20.93 -2.96 -3.70
N PHE A 141 20.20 -3.44 -2.71
CA PHE A 141 19.04 -2.74 -2.15
C PHE A 141 19.40 -1.89 -0.92
N GLY A 142 20.68 -1.69 -0.58
CA GLY A 142 21.07 -0.88 0.57
C GLY A 142 20.65 -1.46 1.93
N LEU A 143 20.55 -2.79 2.02
CA LEU A 143 20.26 -3.50 3.27
C LEU A 143 21.51 -3.95 4.02
N ALA A 144 22.68 -3.98 3.34
CA ALA A 144 23.93 -4.42 3.95
C ALA A 144 24.49 -3.41 4.97
N ASP A 145 24.21 -2.13 4.77
CA ASP A 145 24.70 -1.05 5.62
C ASP A 145 23.66 -0.62 6.67
N PRO A 146 24.12 -0.17 7.85
CA PRO A 146 23.25 0.46 8.83
C PRO A 146 22.66 1.76 8.26
N LEU A 147 21.51 2.18 8.79
CA LEU A 147 20.97 3.50 8.48
C LEU A 147 21.86 4.60 9.09
N PRO A 148 21.88 5.80 8.48
CA PRO A 148 22.31 7.00 9.17
C PRO A 148 21.59 7.15 10.52
N ALA A 149 22.30 7.61 11.56
CA ALA A 149 21.80 7.60 12.93
C ALA A 149 20.52 8.45 13.10
N ASP A 150 20.43 9.58 12.41
CA ASP A 150 19.26 10.45 12.36
C ASP A 150 18.03 9.77 11.75
N GLN A 151 18.23 9.00 10.66
CA GLN A 151 17.17 8.21 10.06
C GLN A 151 16.75 7.04 10.96
N GLN A 152 17.70 6.36 11.60
CA GLN A 152 17.38 5.30 12.55
C GLN A 152 16.50 5.84 13.67
N GLN A 153 16.93 6.92 14.32
CA GLN A 153 16.19 7.53 15.43
C GLN A 153 14.80 8.01 15.01
N THR A 154 14.68 8.69 13.87
CA THR A 154 13.39 9.21 13.38
C THR A 154 12.41 8.07 13.11
N ARG A 155 12.89 6.97 12.48
CA ARG A 155 12.03 5.81 12.19
C ARG A 155 11.65 5.05 13.45
N GLU A 156 12.53 4.96 14.44
CA GLU A 156 12.20 4.37 15.74
C GLU A 156 11.12 5.17 16.46
N THR A 157 11.20 6.50 16.47
CA THR A 157 10.13 7.38 17.01
C THR A 157 8.80 7.14 16.31
N LEU A 158 8.80 7.10 14.97
CA LEU A 158 7.57 6.83 14.20
C LEU A 158 7.01 5.44 14.47
N GLN A 159 7.86 4.42 14.66
CA GLN A 159 7.41 3.08 15.05
C GLN A 159 6.82 3.10 16.47
N MET A 160 7.41 3.85 17.39
CA MET A 160 6.86 4.00 18.74
C MET A 160 5.47 4.62 18.71
N GLU A 161 5.30 5.74 17.99
CA GLU A 161 4.04 6.45 17.83
C GLU A 161 2.96 5.57 17.16
N ALA A 162 3.32 4.86 16.08
CA ALA A 162 2.43 3.95 15.37
C ALA A 162 1.93 2.78 16.24
N HIS A 163 2.62 2.48 17.34
CA HIS A 163 2.24 1.46 18.31
C HIS A 163 1.86 2.08 19.66
N CYS A 164 1.29 3.29 19.63
CA CYS A 164 0.71 3.96 20.79
C CYS A 164 1.69 4.20 21.95
N ASN A 165 3.00 4.28 21.65
CA ASN A 165 4.08 4.33 22.64
C ASN A 165 4.10 3.14 23.61
N ALA A 166 3.54 2.01 23.21
CA ALA A 166 3.41 0.82 24.05
C ALA A 166 4.46 -0.26 23.77
N LEU A 167 5.30 -0.08 22.74
CA LEU A 167 6.38 -1.02 22.45
C LEU A 167 7.55 -0.82 23.43
N PRO A 168 8.21 -1.90 23.87
CA PRO A 168 9.52 -1.78 24.50
C PRO A 168 10.54 -1.19 23.52
N ASP A 169 11.30 -0.17 23.95
CA ASP A 169 12.33 0.51 23.13
C ASP A 169 13.30 -0.47 22.46
N SER A 170 13.66 -1.54 23.17
CA SER A 170 14.54 -2.61 22.66
C SER A 170 14.04 -3.30 21.39
N LEU A 171 12.75 -3.20 21.06
CA LEU A 171 12.17 -3.76 19.83
C LEU A 171 12.18 -2.79 18.65
N LEU A 172 12.32 -1.48 18.88
CA LEU A 172 12.24 -0.48 17.82
C LEU A 172 13.28 -0.68 16.70
N PRO A 173 14.57 -1.00 16.99
CA PRO A 173 15.54 -1.26 15.93
C PRO A 173 15.12 -2.42 15.03
N ALA A 174 14.58 -3.50 15.62
CA ALA A 174 14.10 -4.66 14.87
C ALA A 174 12.86 -4.33 14.03
N MET A 175 11.96 -3.49 14.55
CA MET A 175 10.78 -3.01 13.83
C MET A 175 11.17 -2.14 12.62
N VAL A 176 12.17 -1.28 12.75
CA VAL A 176 12.73 -0.50 11.63
C VAL A 176 13.38 -1.44 10.60
N GLY A 177 14.17 -2.42 11.07
CA GLY A 177 14.77 -3.43 10.19
C GLY A 177 13.73 -4.19 9.38
N LEU A 178 12.63 -4.61 10.00
CA LEU A 178 11.54 -5.32 9.32
C LEU A 178 10.82 -4.44 8.29
N GLN A 179 10.60 -3.16 8.57
CA GLN A 179 10.06 -2.23 7.56
C GLN A 179 10.99 -2.12 6.36
N ARG A 180 12.29 -1.88 6.57
CA ARG A 180 13.29 -1.84 5.48
C ARG A 180 13.27 -3.10 4.64
N LEU A 181 13.14 -4.26 5.29
CA LEU A 181 13.09 -5.54 4.60
C LEU A 181 11.85 -5.65 3.70
N ARG A 182 10.67 -5.26 4.20
CA ARG A 182 9.42 -5.27 3.44
C ARG A 182 9.48 -4.33 2.26
N ASP A 183 9.96 -3.11 2.46
CA ASP A 183 10.13 -2.12 1.38
C ASP A 183 11.07 -2.63 0.29
N ALA A 184 12.23 -3.18 0.67
CA ALA A 184 13.18 -3.76 -0.27
C ALA A 184 12.58 -4.95 -1.04
N ASN A 185 11.82 -5.82 -0.36
CA ASN A 185 11.22 -6.99 -0.99
C ASN A 185 10.10 -6.59 -1.96
N LEU A 186 9.29 -5.59 -1.58
CA LEU A 186 8.25 -5.03 -2.43
C LEU A 186 8.86 -4.31 -3.63
N ALA A 187 9.92 -3.52 -3.46
CA ALA A 187 10.69 -2.93 -4.55
C ALA A 187 11.29 -3.99 -5.49
N ARG A 188 11.83 -5.09 -4.94
CA ARG A 188 12.36 -6.22 -5.73
C ARG A 188 11.27 -6.89 -6.56
N ALA A 189 10.09 -7.11 -5.98
CA ALA A 189 8.93 -7.66 -6.68
C ALA A 189 8.46 -6.72 -7.80
N THR A 190 8.42 -5.41 -7.54
CA THR A 190 8.07 -4.38 -8.55
C THR A 190 9.05 -4.34 -9.71
N LEU A 191 10.36 -4.35 -9.44
CA LEU A 191 11.37 -4.38 -10.51
C LEU A 191 11.35 -5.70 -11.28
N ARG A 192 11.01 -6.82 -10.64
CA ARG A 192 10.78 -8.10 -11.31
C ARG A 192 9.60 -8.00 -12.26
N ALA A 193 8.45 -7.55 -11.76
CA ALA A 193 7.24 -7.37 -12.56
C ALA A 193 7.47 -6.44 -13.76
N LEU A 194 8.19 -5.33 -13.57
CA LEU A 194 8.54 -4.41 -14.65
C LEU A 194 9.41 -5.07 -15.71
N ARG A 195 10.45 -5.81 -15.31
CA ARG A 195 11.34 -6.52 -16.26
C ARG A 195 10.61 -7.62 -17.03
N GLU A 196 9.73 -8.37 -16.38
CA GLU A 196 9.06 -9.53 -16.97
C GLU A 196 7.89 -9.12 -17.89
N THR A 197 7.25 -7.98 -17.62
CA THR A 197 6.05 -7.55 -18.35
C THR A 197 6.22 -6.33 -19.26
N GLY A 198 7.32 -5.59 -19.11
CA GLY A 198 7.59 -4.33 -19.82
C GLY A 198 6.90 -3.10 -19.24
N GLY A 199 6.00 -3.27 -18.26
CA GLY A 199 5.26 -2.18 -17.61
C GLY A 199 4.14 -1.58 -18.47
N PRO A 200 3.36 -0.62 -17.92
CA PRO A 200 3.53 -0.04 -16.59
C PRO A 200 3.13 -1.01 -15.47
N VAL A 201 3.65 -0.78 -14.26
CA VAL A 201 3.37 -1.58 -13.05
C VAL A 201 2.63 -0.73 -12.03
N ALA A 202 1.50 -1.22 -11.52
CA ALA A 202 0.85 -0.62 -10.35
C ALA A 202 1.28 -1.37 -9.08
N VAL A 203 1.48 -0.66 -7.97
CA VAL A 203 1.83 -1.24 -6.67
C VAL A 203 0.77 -0.81 -5.65
N ILE A 204 0.15 -1.78 -4.99
CA ILE A 204 -0.85 -1.61 -3.93
C ILE A 204 -0.17 -1.85 -2.58
N LEU A 205 -0.12 -0.81 -1.74
CA LEU A 205 0.68 -0.79 -0.52
C LEU A 205 0.19 0.27 0.46
N GLY A 206 0.51 0.11 1.74
CA GLY A 206 0.25 1.10 2.78
C GLY A 206 1.04 2.40 2.56
N ASN A 207 0.47 3.52 3.00
CA ASN A 207 1.10 4.85 2.86
C ASN A 207 2.53 4.92 3.43
N GLY A 208 2.79 4.24 4.55
CA GLY A 208 4.14 4.17 5.14
C GLY A 208 5.18 3.61 4.17
N HIS A 209 4.81 2.57 3.43
CA HIS A 209 5.64 1.94 2.40
C HIS A 209 5.70 2.77 1.10
N ALA A 210 4.70 3.61 0.84
CA ALA A 210 4.66 4.49 -0.33
C ALA A 210 5.55 5.74 -0.21
N ARG A 211 6.05 6.10 0.97
CA ARG A 211 6.81 7.36 1.16
C ARG A 211 8.06 7.46 0.29
N LYS A 212 8.25 8.61 -0.37
CA LYS A 212 9.40 8.88 -1.27
C LYS A 212 10.76 9.00 -0.60
N ASP A 213 10.80 9.31 0.69
CA ASP A 213 12.03 9.56 1.44
C ASP A 213 12.74 8.25 1.83
N TRP A 214 11.99 7.21 2.18
CA TRP A 214 12.58 5.93 2.57
C TRP A 214 11.80 4.65 2.28
N GLY A 215 10.55 4.75 1.84
CA GLY A 215 9.74 3.59 1.50
C GLY A 215 10.21 2.94 0.20
N VAL A 216 9.34 2.16 -0.42
CA VAL A 216 9.57 1.50 -1.72
C VAL A 216 10.17 2.44 -2.77
N PRO A 217 9.69 3.70 -2.98
CA PRO A 217 10.29 4.58 -3.99
C PRO A 217 11.77 4.89 -3.76
N ALA A 218 12.24 4.94 -2.51
CA ALA A 218 13.66 5.17 -2.22
C ALA A 218 14.53 4.00 -2.67
N PHE A 219 14.08 2.76 -2.44
CA PHE A 219 14.73 1.55 -2.94
C PHE A 219 14.69 1.48 -4.47
N LEU A 220 13.55 1.82 -5.10
CA LEU A 220 13.43 1.88 -6.57
C LEU A 220 14.42 2.89 -7.17
N ARG A 221 14.52 4.09 -6.59
CA ARG A 221 15.45 5.14 -7.03
C ARG A 221 16.91 4.71 -6.86
N HIS A 222 17.23 4.00 -5.78
CA HIS A 222 18.56 3.48 -5.55
C HIS A 222 18.96 2.40 -6.57
N VAL A 223 18.06 1.45 -6.85
CA VAL A 223 18.35 0.29 -7.71
C VAL A 223 18.16 0.58 -9.20
N SER A 224 17.23 1.45 -9.56
CA SER A 224 16.82 1.77 -10.93
C SER A 224 16.50 3.26 -11.08
N PRO A 225 17.49 4.15 -10.95
CA PRO A 225 17.30 5.61 -10.89
C PRO A 225 16.66 6.23 -12.13
N GLN A 226 16.71 5.54 -13.27
CA GLN A 226 16.16 6.01 -14.55
C GLN A 226 14.71 5.58 -14.76
N THR A 227 14.14 4.75 -13.89
CA THR A 227 12.75 4.31 -14.01
C THR A 227 11.81 5.40 -13.50
N PRO A 228 10.89 5.94 -14.34
CA PRO A 228 9.91 6.90 -13.88
C PRO A 228 8.94 6.27 -12.88
N VAL A 229 8.82 6.89 -11.72
CA VAL A 229 7.97 6.46 -10.60
C VAL A 229 7.01 7.60 -10.25
N PHE A 230 5.72 7.29 -10.10
CA PHE A 230 4.72 8.23 -9.58
C PHE A 230 4.08 7.66 -8.31
N VAL A 231 3.96 8.49 -7.27
CA VAL A 231 3.51 8.07 -5.94
C VAL A 231 2.25 8.82 -5.53
N ILE A 232 1.18 8.07 -5.25
CA ILE A 232 -0.06 8.60 -4.69
C ILE A 232 -0.16 8.16 -3.23
N GLY A 233 -0.32 9.12 -2.32
CA GLY A 233 -0.72 8.87 -0.93
C GLY A 233 -2.21 9.12 -0.77
N GLN A 234 -2.91 8.25 -0.05
CA GLN A 234 -4.34 8.41 0.21
C GLN A 234 -4.61 8.65 1.69
N THR A 235 -5.20 9.79 2.02
CA THR A 235 -5.38 10.26 3.40
C THR A 235 -6.86 10.40 3.74
N GLU A 236 -7.13 10.75 5.00
CA GLU A 236 -8.48 11.00 5.50
C GLU A 236 -8.61 12.48 5.90
N GLU A 237 -9.85 13.01 6.00
CA GLU A 237 -10.14 14.32 6.62
C GLU A 237 -9.45 15.55 5.98
N ASP A 238 -9.46 15.64 4.65
CA ASP A 238 -8.93 16.79 3.89
C ASP A 238 -7.52 17.25 4.33
N THR A 239 -6.65 16.30 4.67
CA THR A 239 -5.26 16.61 5.04
C THR A 239 -4.54 17.32 3.89
N HIS A 240 -3.64 18.22 4.28
CA HIS A 240 -2.77 18.96 3.38
C HIS A 240 -1.89 18.03 2.52
N PRO A 241 -1.40 18.52 1.37
CA PRO A 241 -0.41 17.80 0.57
C PRO A 241 0.80 17.39 1.42
N ASP A 242 1.19 16.12 1.32
CA ASP A 242 2.38 15.60 1.98
C ASP A 242 3.54 15.48 0.95
N PRO A 243 4.70 16.11 1.20
CA PRO A 243 5.84 16.07 0.27
C PRO A 243 6.40 14.66 0.02
N ASN A 244 6.04 13.67 0.83
CA ASN A 244 6.40 12.27 0.64
C ASN A 244 5.66 11.61 -0.52
N TYR A 245 4.66 12.25 -1.13
CA TYR A 245 3.93 11.76 -2.29
C TYR A 245 3.98 12.78 -3.44
N ASP A 246 3.73 12.34 -4.67
CA ASP A 246 3.57 13.25 -5.82
C ASP A 246 2.15 13.80 -5.91
N LEU A 247 1.19 13.03 -5.40
CA LEU A 247 -0.19 13.44 -5.22
C LEU A 247 -0.73 12.90 -3.89
N THR A 248 -1.39 13.75 -3.12
CA THR A 248 -2.16 13.35 -1.93
C THR A 248 -3.64 13.46 -2.25
N LEU A 249 -4.40 12.38 -2.02
CA LEU A 249 -5.84 12.33 -2.24
C LEU A 249 -6.54 12.02 -0.93
N SER A 250 -7.39 12.93 -0.46
CA SER A 250 -8.14 12.70 0.77
C SER A 250 -9.46 11.97 0.51
N SER A 251 -9.96 11.27 1.52
CA SER A 251 -11.23 10.53 1.52
C SER A 251 -11.91 10.62 2.88
N GLN A 252 -13.13 10.10 2.96
CA GLN A 252 -13.85 10.07 4.24
C GLN A 252 -13.15 9.14 5.22
N THR A 253 -13.02 9.58 6.47
CA THR A 253 -12.54 8.77 7.59
C THR A 253 -13.48 7.60 7.85
N VAL A 254 -12.90 6.43 8.14
CA VAL A 254 -13.67 5.29 8.65
C VAL A 254 -13.76 5.39 10.17
N PRO A 255 -14.96 5.25 10.76
CA PRO A 255 -15.10 5.17 12.21
C PRO A 255 -14.29 4.00 12.77
N ARG A 256 -13.39 4.30 13.72
CA ARG A 256 -12.54 3.32 14.40
C ARG A 256 -12.69 3.49 15.90
N GLU A 257 -12.61 2.38 16.63
CA GLU A 257 -12.28 2.47 18.05
C GLU A 257 -10.84 2.98 18.17
N ASP A 258 -10.57 3.76 19.22
CA ASP A 258 -9.22 4.25 19.49
C ASP A 258 -8.28 3.05 19.72
N PRO A 259 -7.33 2.77 18.79
CA PRO A 259 -6.46 1.61 18.90
C PRO A 259 -5.51 1.70 20.10
N CYS A 260 -5.29 2.91 20.62
CA CYS A 260 -4.45 3.15 21.79
C CYS A 260 -5.19 2.98 23.12
N LYS A 261 -6.53 2.82 23.10
CA LYS A 261 -7.34 2.68 24.31
C LYS A 261 -6.89 1.51 25.19
N ALA A 262 -6.41 0.42 24.60
CA ALA A 262 -5.95 -0.76 25.33
C ALA A 262 -4.62 -0.54 26.09
N PHE A 263 -3.91 0.56 25.82
CA PHE A 263 -2.58 0.86 26.37
C PHE A 263 -2.54 2.09 27.28
N ARG A 264 -3.69 2.74 27.51
CA ARG A 264 -3.83 3.90 28.40
C ARG A 264 -4.25 3.50 29.82
#